data_AF-A0A1A9ZHB8-F1
#
_entry.id   AF-A0A1A9ZHB8-F1
#
_cell.length_a   1.000
_cell.length_b   1.000
_cell.length_c   1.000
_cell.angle_alpha   90.00
_cell.angle_beta   90.00
_cell.angle_gamma   90.00
#
_symmetry.space_group_name_H-M   'P 1'
#
loop_
_entity.id
_entity.type
_entity.pdbx_description
1 polymer ?
#
loop_
_entity_poly.entity_id
_entity_poly.type
_entity_poly.pdbx_seq_one_letter_code
_entity_poly.pdbx_strand_id
1 'polypeptide(L)'
;MRVCWILLIFLSYACAASVLLPLTSVVRMPENDKAVIENARVNGNFAYSTMEGHAYKTITPLLGQIFKLGPLIPVNYVYME
;
A
#
# COMPACT_ATOMS: atom_id res chain seq x y z
N MET A 1 30.58 24.66 -16.47
CA MET A 1 29.25 25.19 -16.06
C MET A 1 28.09 24.51 -16.77
N ARG A 2 28.02 24.45 -18.11
CA ARG A 2 26.89 23.85 -18.86
C ARG A 2 26.58 22.39 -18.51
N VAL A 3 27.60 21.58 -18.20
CA VAL A 3 27.42 20.17 -17.78
C VAL A 3 26.67 20.05 -16.45
N CYS A 4 26.94 20.92 -15.47
CA CYS A 4 26.19 20.92 -14.20
C CYS A 4 24.70 21.24 -14.42
N TRP A 5 24.38 22.15 -15.34
CA TRP A 5 22.99 22.48 -15.68
C TRP A 5 22.25 21.30 -16.29
N ILE A 6 22.89 20.57 -17.20
CA ILE A 6 22.31 19.37 -17.81
C ILE A 6 22.05 18.31 -16.75
N LEU A 7 22.99 18.09 -15.82
CA LEU A 7 22.86 17.11 -14.75
C LEU A 7 21.72 17.46 -13.77
N LEU A 8 21.57 18.73 -13.43
CA LEU A 8 20.48 19.20 -12.56
C LEU A 8 19.10 19.05 -13.21
N ILE A 9 19.00 19.24 -14.53
CA ILE A 9 17.75 19.03 -15.28
C ILE A 9 17.37 17.54 -15.32
N PHE A 10 18.36 16.65 -15.53
CA PHE A 10 18.10 15.20 -15.48
C PHE A 10 17.70 14.73 -14.08
N LEU A 11 18.34 15.27 -13.03
CA LEU A 11 18.03 14.93 -11.66
C LEU A 11 16.63 15.41 -11.24
N SER A 12 16.21 16.61 -11.65
CA SER A 12 14.87 17.13 -11.38
C SER A 12 13.79 16.32 -12.12
N TYR A 13 14.05 15.92 -13.37
CA TYR A 13 13.14 15.08 -14.14
C TYR A 13 12.96 13.68 -13.50
N ALA A 14 14.06 13.05 -13.06
CA ALA A 14 14.00 11.76 -12.39
C ALA A 14 13.26 11.82 -11.03
N CYS A 15 13.47 12.91 -10.28
CA CYS A 15 12.76 13.16 -9.02
C CYS A 15 11.26 13.40 -9.23
N ALA A 16 10.87 14.10 -10.30
CA ALA A 16 9.45 14.30 -10.62
C ALA A 16 8.76 12.99 -11.06
N ALA A 17 9.46 12.12 -11.78
CA ALA A 17 8.93 10.85 -12.26
C ALA A 17 8.65 9.85 -11.13
N SER A 18 9.42 9.87 -10.03
CA SER A 18 9.21 8.98 -8.89
C SER A 18 7.93 9.29 -8.08
N VAL A 19 7.41 10.51 -8.18
CA VAL A 19 6.15 10.91 -7.52
C VAL A 19 4.92 10.40 -8.28
N LEU A 20 5.04 10.14 -9.59
CA LEU A 20 3.92 9.78 -10.46
C LEU A 20 3.58 8.28 -10.47
N LEU A 21 4.43 7.44 -9.89
CA LEU A 21 4.16 6.01 -9.73
C LEU A 21 3.77 5.76 -8.27
N PRO A 22 2.47 5.65 -7.95
CA PRO A 22 2.06 5.28 -6.60
C PRO A 22 2.57 3.86 -6.36
N LEU A 23 3.65 3.77 -5.59
CA LEU A 23 4.19 2.49 -5.15
C LEU A 23 3.13 1.81 -4.27
N THR A 24 2.33 2.57 -3.54
CA THR A 24 1.23 2.06 -2.71
C THR A 24 -0.10 2.12 -3.44
N SER A 25 -0.86 1.02 -3.40
CA SER A 25 -2.23 0.98 -3.93
C SER A 25 -3.22 0.64 -2.83
N VAL A 26 -4.41 1.24 -2.87
CA VAL A 26 -5.51 0.90 -1.97
C VAL A 26 -6.46 -0.03 -2.73
N VAL A 27 -6.66 -1.23 -2.20
CA VAL A 27 -7.49 -2.26 -2.84
C VAL A 27 -8.64 -2.65 -1.90
N ARG A 28 -9.79 -3.03 -2.48
CA ARG A 28 -10.91 -3.60 -1.72
C ARG A 28 -10.48 -4.94 -1.11
N MET A 29 -10.76 -5.13 0.16
CA MET A 29 -10.40 -6.33 0.92
C MET A 29 -11.67 -6.85 1.64
N PRO A 30 -12.55 -7.60 0.96
CA PRO A 30 -13.84 -8.03 1.53
C PRO A 30 -13.72 -8.89 2.79
N GLU A 31 -12.59 -9.59 2.97
CA GLU A 31 -12.32 -10.35 4.20
C GLU A 31 -12.28 -9.48 5.47
N ASN A 32 -11.96 -8.18 5.33
CA ASN A 32 -11.94 -7.19 6.41
C ASN A 32 -13.28 -6.48 6.60
N ASP A 33 -14.28 -6.77 5.76
CA ASP A 33 -15.63 -6.24 5.88
C ASP A 33 -16.33 -6.92 7.07
N LYS A 34 -16.17 -6.36 8.26
CA LYS A 34 -16.68 -6.91 9.51
C LYS A 34 -17.24 -5.82 10.39
N ALA A 35 -18.27 -6.17 11.14
CA ALA A 35 -18.87 -5.34 12.17
C ALA A 35 -18.88 -6.09 13.50
N VAL A 36 -18.68 -5.36 14.60
CA VAL A 36 -18.86 -5.86 15.96
C VAL A 36 -20.09 -5.19 16.54
N ILE A 37 -21.04 -6.00 17.00
CA ILE A 37 -22.26 -5.53 17.65
C ILE A 37 -22.19 -5.98 19.11
N GLU A 38 -22.22 -5.01 20.02
CA GLU A 38 -22.24 -5.24 21.45
C GLU A 38 -23.59 -4.85 22.03
N ASN A 39 -24.03 -5.61 23.02
CA ASN A 39 -25.23 -5.32 23.78
C ASN A 39 -24.92 -5.33 25.29
N ALA A 40 -25.59 -4.43 26.00
CA ALA A 40 -25.47 -4.33 27.44
C ALA A 40 -26.81 -4.01 28.08
N ARG A 41 -26.94 -4.35 29.37
CA ARG A 41 -28.03 -3.88 30.23
C ARG A 41 -27.50 -2.71 31.05
N VAL A 42 -28.03 -1.51 30.82
CA VAL A 42 -27.64 -0.32 31.57
C VAL A 42 -28.88 0.25 32.24
N ASN A 43 -28.88 0.29 33.58
CA ASN A 43 -30.00 0.77 34.40
C ASN A 43 -31.36 0.12 34.07
N GLY A 44 -31.36 -1.16 33.69
CA GLY A 44 -32.57 -1.91 33.32
C GLY A 44 -32.94 -1.82 31.83
N ASN A 45 -32.33 -0.92 31.07
CA ASN A 45 -32.57 -0.76 29.63
C ASN A 45 -31.57 -1.57 28.79
N PHE A 46 -31.95 -1.92 27.57
CA PHE A 46 -31.03 -2.47 26.59
C PHE A 46 -30.26 -1.33 25.91
N ALA A 47 -28.94 -1.39 25.97
CA ALA A 47 -28.04 -0.52 25.23
C ALA A 47 -27.35 -1.35 24.15
N TYR A 48 -27.13 -0.74 22.98
CA TYR A 48 -26.47 -1.36 21.84
C TYR A 48 -25.33 -0.45 21.38
N SER A 49 -24.22 -1.06 20.96
CA SER A 49 -23.11 -0.38 20.32
C SER A 49 -22.72 -1.14 19.06
N THR A 50 -22.33 -0.41 18.01
CA THR A 50 -21.78 -1.01 16.78
C THR A 50 -20.43 -0.38 16.47
N MET A 51 -19.49 -1.22 16.02
CA MET A 51 -18.21 -0.81 15.48
C MET A 51 -18.00 -1.48 14.12
N GLU A 52 -17.95 -0.67 13.08
CA GLU A 52 -17.77 -1.11 11.69
C GLU A 52 -16.29 -1.04 11.30
N GLY A 53 -15.75 -2.11 10.71
CA GLY A 53 -14.41 -2.18 10.16
C GLY A 53 -14.36 -1.69 8.70
N HIS A 54 -13.19 -1.22 8.25
CA HIS A 54 -13.00 -0.82 6.86
C HIS A 54 -12.61 -2.01 5.97
N ALA A 55 -13.29 -2.15 4.83
CA ALA A 55 -13.01 -3.17 3.82
C ALA A 55 -11.98 -2.75 2.75
N TYR A 56 -10.94 -2.02 3.17
CA TYR A 56 -9.84 -1.58 2.31
C TYR A 56 -8.49 -1.92 2.94
N LYS A 57 -7.52 -2.28 2.10
CA LYS A 57 -6.15 -2.53 2.52
C LYS A 57 -5.19 -1.77 1.62
N THR A 58 -4.15 -1.20 2.24
CA THR A 58 -3.03 -0.61 1.51
C THR A 58 -2.01 -1.70 1.21
N ILE A 59 -1.69 -1.88 -0.08
CA ILE A 59 -0.68 -2.80 -0.55
C ILE A 59 0.53 -1.98 -0.98
N THR A 60 1.66 -2.24 -0.33
CA THR A 60 2.97 -1.68 -0.70
C THR A 60 3.83 -2.84 -1.23
N PRO A 61 4.00 -2.96 -2.56
CA PRO A 61 4.86 -3.97 -3.14
C PRO A 61 6.30 -3.67 -2.77
N LEU A 62 6.96 -4.66 -2.15
CA LEU A 62 8.41 -4.62 -1.97
C LEU A 62 9.06 -5.08 -3.28
N LEU A 63 9.71 -4.15 -3.98
CA LEU A 63 10.56 -4.47 -5.12
C LEU A 63 11.87 -5.09 -4.62
N GLY A 64 11.85 -6.39 -4.35
CA GLY A 64 13.06 -7.16 -4.05
C GLY A 64 13.73 -7.61 -5.34
N GLN A 65 14.98 -7.18 -5.58
CA GLN A 65 15.81 -7.79 -6.61
C GLN A 65 16.38 -9.10 -6.07
N ILE A 66 15.82 -10.23 -6.50
CA ILE A 66 16.47 -11.53 -6.30
C ILE A 66 17.59 -11.60 -7.33
N PHE A 67 18.82 -11.24 -6.95
CA PHE A 67 20.00 -11.53 -7.75
C PHE A 67 20.26 -13.03 -7.72
N LYS A 68 19.52 -13.79 -8.53
CA LYS A 68 19.92 -15.16 -8.87
C LYS A 68 21.11 -15.04 -9.82
N LEU A 69 22.28 -15.50 -9.39
CA LEU A 69 23.47 -15.64 -10.23
C LEU A 69 23.21 -16.79 -11.22
N GLY A 70 22.43 -16.54 -12.27
CA GLY A 70 21.97 -17.52 -13.25
C GLY A 70 21.23 -16.84 -14.41
N PRO A 71 21.06 -17.52 -15.56
CA PRO A 71 20.56 -16.90 -16.79
C PRO A 71 19.20 -16.23 -16.55
N LEU A 72 19.03 -15.06 -17.14
CA LEU A 72 17.94 -14.09 -16.96
C LEU A 72 16.55 -14.75 -17.01
N ILE A 73 16.02 -15.17 -15.86
CA ILE A 73 14.64 -15.60 -15.69
C ILE A 73 13.84 -14.37 -15.22
N PRO A 74 12.67 -14.07 -15.82
CA PRO A 74 11.87 -12.92 -15.39
C PRO A 74 11.44 -13.05 -13.92
N VAL A 75 11.67 -11.97 -13.17
CA VAL A 75 11.33 -11.86 -11.75
C VAL A 75 9.81 -11.81 -11.62
N ASN A 76 9.22 -12.81 -10.97
CA ASN A 76 7.82 -12.79 -10.58
C ASN A 76 7.69 -11.91 -9.34
N TYR A 77 6.91 -10.83 -9.42
CA TYR A 77 6.68 -9.94 -8.28
C TYR A 77 5.88 -10.70 -7.23
N VAL A 78 6.50 -11.01 -6.09
CA VAL A 78 5.81 -11.65 -4.97
C VAL A 78 5.08 -10.56 -4.20
N TYR A 79 3.76 -10.59 -4.22
CA TYR A 79 2.92 -9.79 -3.33
C TYR A 79 3.04 -10.41 -1.93
N MET A 80 3.63 -9.69 -0.98
CA MET A 80 3.58 -10.07 0.42
C MET A 80 2.24 -9.63 0.98
N GLU A 81 1.48 -10.61 1.48
CA GLU A 81 0.19 -10.45 2.14
C GLU A 81 0.30 -9.79 3.53
#